data_AF-A0A9P9SEG2-F1
#
_entry.id   AF-A0A9P9SEG2-F1
#
_cell.length_a   1.000
_cell.length_b   1.000
_cell.length_c   1.000
_cell.angle_alpha   90.00
_cell.angle_beta   90.00
_cell.angle_gamma   90.00
#
_symmetry.space_group_name_H-M   'P 1'
#
loop_
_entity.id
_entity.type
_entity.pdbx_description
1 polymer ?
#
loop_
_entity_poly.entity_id
_entity_poly.type
_entity_poly.pdbx_seq_one_letter_code
_entity_poly.pdbx_strand_id
1 'polypeptide(L)'
;MAPVIHVIDPNADTIIILKKPCTSFAQWDPVKVEPKLSVWKSSVIGDDGWGSVSNGLSKKEKKKAKSRKAALMAPPDPTPLNDVASADDQEVAPSAGASLFGNGVDVNTEGPLTSHTDTATETNTTPSVEPVEIPVAMPEPEEEEIHYHVSSRHLMLASPWFNRALTKDGWNESGRDQTDRRFHVAAEDWDPEAFLILFRIFHLRNRQVARTVTLEVLAKIAVLVDYYECAEATELFADVWIDNLKKVTFPSTYCRDLVLWIWVSSVFNSTDLFRKATATAIKTSPESLRTIGLPITTKVSTTYEINLERHAAIEELIKGLHNLLDKYRSVDYSCPSNSAHSFSCGSILLGALTREMDRLSLLMPRPRAPFLNLSFDDVCEKILTIKSPEWYIHGSSSHYGHGRHSCTLDEAINAVVSRAGETVAGVNISQSKKSKKSKKEKISEMQRFR
;
A
#
# COMPACT_ATOMS: atom_id res chain seq x y z
N MET A 1 39.08 5.85 3.47
CA MET A 1 39.45 5.06 4.66
C MET A 1 39.77 3.63 4.20
N ALA A 2 40.52 2.85 4.97
CA ALA A 2 40.70 1.43 4.63
C ALA A 2 39.34 0.69 4.71
N PRO A 3 39.02 -0.22 3.77
CA PRO A 3 37.75 -0.92 3.78
C PRO A 3 37.62 -1.81 5.02
N VAL A 4 36.41 -1.94 5.55
CA VAL A 4 36.13 -2.87 6.65
C VAL A 4 36.11 -4.29 6.09
N ILE A 5 36.94 -5.19 6.61
CA ILE A 5 37.06 -6.55 6.08
C ILE A 5 36.47 -7.58 7.06
N HIS A 6 35.50 -8.35 6.58
CA HIS A 6 34.96 -9.52 7.27
C HIS A 6 35.45 -10.81 6.62
N VAL A 7 36.30 -11.57 7.32
CA VAL A 7 36.77 -12.88 6.87
C VAL A 7 35.82 -13.97 7.38
N ILE A 8 34.92 -14.46 6.53
CA ILE A 8 33.95 -15.53 6.86
C ILE A 8 34.52 -16.91 6.50
N ASP A 9 35.17 -16.99 5.33
CA ASP A 9 35.93 -18.15 4.89
C ASP A 9 37.45 -17.83 4.88
N PRO A 10 38.29 -18.58 5.61
CA PRO A 10 39.74 -18.41 5.57
C PRO A 10 40.34 -18.71 4.19
N ASN A 11 39.65 -19.50 3.35
CA ASN A 11 40.05 -19.85 1.99
C ASN A 11 39.13 -19.18 0.95
N ALA A 12 38.74 -17.94 1.22
CA ALA A 12 37.84 -17.19 0.35
C ALA A 12 38.37 -17.09 -1.10
N ASP A 13 37.52 -17.46 -2.05
CA ASP A 13 37.72 -17.31 -3.49
C ASP A 13 36.79 -16.24 -4.09
N THR A 14 35.98 -15.59 -3.23
CA THR A 14 35.01 -14.57 -3.59
C THR A 14 35.05 -13.42 -2.57
N ILE A 15 34.99 -12.19 -3.06
CA ILE A 15 34.88 -10.97 -2.26
C ILE A 15 33.56 -10.29 -2.66
N ILE A 16 32.65 -10.15 -1.70
CA ILE A 16 31.46 -9.30 -1.86
C ILE A 16 31.82 -7.91 -1.36
N ILE A 17 31.66 -6.91 -2.21
CA ILE A 17 31.99 -5.52 -1.92
C ILE A 17 30.67 -4.77 -1.73
N LEU A 18 30.34 -4.44 -0.48
CA LEU A 18 29.19 -3.62 -0.14
C LEU A 18 29.57 -2.15 -0.16
N LYS A 19 28.95 -1.39 -1.06
CA LYS A 19 29.05 0.07 -1.14
C LYS A 19 27.76 0.70 -0.65
N LYS A 20 27.83 1.97 -0.20
CA LYS A 20 26.68 2.75 0.27
C LYS A 20 25.78 1.97 1.23
N PRO A 21 26.30 1.49 2.37
CA PRO A 21 25.52 0.68 3.29
C PRO A 21 24.27 1.41 3.76
N CYS A 22 23.16 0.67 3.86
CA CYS A 22 21.84 1.23 4.16
C CYS A 22 21.83 1.96 5.52
N THR A 23 21.56 3.27 5.51
CA THR A 23 21.51 4.10 6.72
C THR A 23 20.08 4.28 7.27
N SER A 24 19.06 4.09 6.43
CA SER A 24 17.65 4.20 6.82
C SER A 24 16.84 3.04 6.29
N PHE A 25 16.05 2.40 7.16
CA PHE A 25 15.22 1.26 6.77
C PHE A 25 13.76 1.47 7.15
N ALA A 26 12.87 1.23 6.19
CA ALA A 26 11.43 1.19 6.39
C ALA A 26 10.86 2.35 7.21
N GLN A 27 11.19 3.59 6.83
CA GLN A 27 10.81 4.78 7.59
C GLN A 27 9.28 4.95 7.66
N TRP A 28 8.81 5.38 8.83
CA TRP A 28 7.40 5.66 9.08
C TRP A 28 7.16 7.16 9.07
N ASP A 29 7.02 7.73 7.87
CA ASP A 29 6.73 9.15 7.77
C ASP A 29 5.29 9.43 8.21
N PRO A 30 5.02 10.42 9.07
CA PRO A 30 3.65 10.86 9.31
C PRO A 30 3.02 11.30 7.99
N VAL A 31 1.74 10.95 7.76
CA VAL A 31 1.01 11.34 6.54
C VAL A 31 1.18 12.84 6.36
N LYS A 32 1.76 13.27 5.23
CA LYS A 32 1.67 14.67 4.81
C LYS A 32 0.19 14.93 4.54
N VAL A 33 -0.50 15.53 5.50
CA VAL A 33 -1.85 16.05 5.30
C VAL A 33 -1.70 17.17 4.28
N GLU A 34 -1.99 16.88 3.01
CA GLU A 34 -2.09 17.94 2.01
C GLU A 34 -3.18 18.93 2.50
N PRO A 35 -2.87 20.23 2.59
CA PRO A 35 -3.85 21.21 3.02
C PRO A 35 -5.04 21.16 2.07
N LYS A 36 -6.24 20.98 2.63
CA LYS A 36 -7.52 20.92 1.90
C LYS A 36 -7.54 21.98 0.80
N LEU A 37 -7.55 21.52 -0.46
CA LEU A 37 -7.79 22.40 -1.60
C LEU A 37 -9.09 23.16 -1.33
N SER A 38 -8.98 24.48 -1.27
CA SER A 38 -10.05 25.39 -0.90
C SER A 38 -11.27 25.17 -1.78
N VAL A 39 -12.42 25.02 -1.10
CA VAL A 39 -13.78 25.07 -1.63
C VAL A 39 -13.88 26.01 -2.82
N TRP A 40 -14.26 25.47 -3.97
CA TRP A 40 -14.69 26.25 -5.13
C TRP A 40 -15.93 27.05 -4.71
N LYS A 41 -15.72 28.33 -4.35
CA LYS A 41 -16.80 29.31 -4.30
C LYS A 41 -17.24 29.55 -5.73
N SER A 42 -18.36 28.98 -6.15
CA SER A 42 -19.02 29.47 -7.36
C SER A 42 -19.48 30.90 -7.09
N SER A 43 -18.82 31.81 -7.80
CA SER A 43 -19.18 33.21 -7.93
C SER A 43 -20.58 33.30 -8.55
N VAL A 44 -21.52 33.92 -7.85
CA VAL A 44 -22.70 34.53 -8.45
C VAL A 44 -22.53 36.04 -8.27
N ILE A 45 -22.03 36.68 -9.32
CA ILE A 45 -22.24 38.10 -9.63
C ILE A 45 -23.17 38.03 -10.83
N GLY A 46 -24.38 38.57 -10.83
CA GLY A 46 -24.88 39.86 -10.34
C GLY A 46 -25.93 40.23 -11.39
N ASP A 47 -27.08 40.71 -10.99
CA ASP A 47 -27.62 42.05 -11.31
C ASP A 47 -29.11 41.75 -11.60
N ASP A 48 -30.17 42.48 -11.25
CA ASP A 48 -30.48 43.84 -10.80
C ASP A 48 -31.93 43.70 -10.23
N GLY A 49 -32.41 44.37 -9.17
CA GLY A 49 -32.36 45.77 -8.84
C GLY A 49 -33.58 46.08 -7.94
N TRP A 50 -33.42 47.09 -7.08
CA TRP A 50 -34.42 47.79 -6.23
C TRP A 50 -35.19 46.95 -5.19
N GLY A 51 -35.04 47.10 -3.87
CA GLY A 51 -34.74 48.29 -3.08
C GLY A 51 -35.98 48.72 -2.32
N SER A 52 -36.09 48.40 -1.02
CA SER A 52 -36.27 49.38 0.06
C SER A 52 -36.64 48.71 1.38
N VAL A 53 -36.00 49.24 2.43
CA VAL A 53 -36.15 48.96 3.85
C VAL A 53 -37.48 49.53 4.37
N SER A 54 -38.18 48.80 5.25
CA SER A 54 -38.83 49.39 6.43
C SER A 54 -39.31 48.35 7.44
N ASN A 55 -38.98 48.64 8.70
CA ASN A 55 -39.40 47.96 9.92
C ASN A 55 -40.93 47.78 10.07
N GLY A 56 -41.29 46.67 10.72
CA GLY A 56 -42.30 46.54 11.76
C GLY A 56 -43.73 47.01 11.48
N LEU A 57 -44.69 46.09 11.59
CA LEU A 57 -45.85 46.25 12.47
C LEU A 57 -46.70 44.97 12.55
N SER A 58 -47.42 44.93 13.67
CA SER A 58 -48.19 43.86 14.28
C SER A 58 -49.59 43.67 13.68
N LYS A 59 -50.11 42.43 13.84
CA LYS A 59 -51.52 42.01 13.98
C LYS A 59 -52.48 42.00 12.76
N LYS A 60 -53.09 40.81 12.64
CA LYS A 60 -54.52 40.49 12.48
C LYS A 60 -55.14 40.30 11.08
N GLU A 61 -55.76 39.11 11.00
CA GLU A 61 -57.09 38.79 10.46
C GLU A 61 -57.27 38.39 8.97
N LYS A 62 -57.51 37.06 8.83
CA LYS A 62 -58.68 36.39 8.21
C LYS A 62 -58.97 36.55 6.71
N LYS A 63 -59.03 35.34 6.13
CA LYS A 63 -60.13 34.74 5.33
C LYS A 63 -60.16 34.93 3.80
N LYS A 64 -60.06 33.75 3.19
CA LYS A 64 -60.97 33.15 2.19
C LYS A 64 -60.90 33.64 0.74
N ALA A 65 -60.33 32.71 -0.04
CA ALA A 65 -61.08 31.81 -0.93
C ALA A 65 -61.20 32.19 -2.40
N LYS A 66 -61.29 31.09 -3.16
CA LYS A 66 -61.66 30.96 -4.56
C LYS A 66 -60.56 31.39 -5.53
N SER A 67 -60.28 30.65 -6.59
CA SER A 67 -61.02 29.55 -7.18
C SER A 67 -60.19 29.02 -8.35
N ARG A 68 -60.05 27.69 -8.39
CA ARG A 68 -60.13 26.84 -9.60
C ARG A 68 -59.12 27.10 -10.72
N LYS A 69 -58.75 26.13 -11.53
CA LYS A 69 -58.88 24.67 -11.58
C LYS A 69 -58.29 24.35 -12.95
N ALA A 70 -57.77 23.14 -13.08
CA ALA A 70 -57.73 22.36 -14.31
C ALA A 70 -56.81 22.92 -15.40
N ALA A 71 -55.71 22.22 -15.65
CA ALA A 71 -55.67 21.05 -16.53
C ALA A 71 -55.59 21.49 -17.99
N LEU A 72 -54.94 20.78 -18.87
CA LEU A 72 -54.95 19.36 -19.12
C LEU A 72 -53.72 19.12 -20.01
N MET A 73 -53.13 17.92 -19.91
CA MET A 73 -52.70 17.06 -21.03
C MET A 73 -51.79 17.67 -22.13
N ALA A 74 -50.77 17.01 -22.63
CA ALA A 74 -50.24 15.65 -22.55
C ALA A 74 -48.95 15.68 -23.42
N PRO A 75 -48.05 14.69 -23.31
CA PRO A 75 -46.80 14.67 -24.04
C PRO A 75 -47.01 14.19 -25.48
N PRO A 76 -45.94 14.20 -26.29
CA PRO A 76 -45.68 13.01 -27.08
C PRO A 76 -44.28 12.44 -26.83
N ASP A 77 -44.31 11.12 -26.92
CA ASP A 77 -43.27 10.12 -26.77
C ASP A 77 -42.22 10.17 -27.90
N PRO A 78 -41.15 9.35 -27.78
CA PRO A 78 -39.88 9.51 -28.45
C PRO A 78 -39.82 8.76 -29.78
N THR A 79 -38.76 8.98 -30.56
CA THR A 79 -38.10 7.89 -31.28
C THR A 79 -36.69 8.29 -31.77
N PRO A 80 -35.83 7.28 -32.00
CA PRO A 80 -34.37 7.35 -31.90
C PRO A 80 -33.74 7.52 -33.27
N LEU A 81 -32.42 7.78 -33.31
CA LEU A 81 -31.61 7.46 -34.49
C LEU A 81 -30.19 7.05 -34.06
N ASN A 82 -29.79 5.95 -34.68
CA ASN A 82 -28.55 5.21 -34.56
C ASN A 82 -27.45 5.83 -35.46
N ASP A 83 -26.21 5.48 -35.12
CA ASP A 83 -25.04 5.25 -35.98
C ASP A 83 -24.45 6.39 -36.83
N VAL A 84 -23.24 6.82 -36.46
CA VAL A 84 -22.15 7.07 -37.43
C VAL A 84 -20.82 6.62 -36.83
N ALA A 85 -20.06 5.88 -37.64
CA ALA A 85 -18.74 5.34 -37.36
C ALA A 85 -17.60 6.32 -37.70
N SER A 86 -16.44 6.05 -37.09
CA SER A 86 -15.06 6.30 -37.58
C SER A 86 -14.52 7.74 -37.66
N ALA A 87 -13.48 8.05 -36.89
CA ALA A 87 -12.08 8.12 -37.35
C ALA A 87 -11.16 8.93 -36.41
N ASP A 88 -9.96 8.37 -36.21
CA ASP A 88 -8.63 8.97 -36.01
C ASP A 88 -8.16 9.62 -34.69
N ASP A 89 -7.06 9.01 -34.22
CA ASP A 89 -5.78 9.60 -33.79
C ASP A 89 -5.68 10.42 -32.49
N GLN A 90 -5.07 9.82 -31.45
CA GLN A 90 -3.69 10.10 -31.02
C GLN A 90 -3.40 9.48 -29.63
N GLU A 91 -2.52 8.47 -29.62
CA GLU A 91 -1.78 8.08 -28.42
C GLU A 91 -0.71 9.15 -28.12
N VAL A 92 -0.75 9.68 -26.89
CA VAL A 92 0.38 10.41 -26.31
C VAL A 92 0.68 9.78 -24.95
N ALA A 93 1.79 9.04 -24.90
CA ALA A 93 2.45 8.65 -23.65
C ALA A 93 3.15 9.86 -23.02
N PRO A 94 3.38 9.84 -21.69
CA PRO A 94 4.61 10.42 -21.18
C PRO A 94 5.41 9.42 -20.33
N SER A 95 6.63 9.18 -20.83
CA SER A 95 7.88 9.42 -20.11
C SER A 95 8.15 8.65 -18.82
N ALA A 96 8.81 7.49 -18.98
CA ALA A 96 9.76 6.95 -18.02
C ALA A 96 11.14 7.62 -18.19
N GLY A 97 11.87 7.82 -17.10
CA GLY A 97 13.28 8.23 -17.17
C GLY A 97 13.98 8.24 -15.81
N ALA A 98 14.84 7.24 -15.57
CA ALA A 98 16.10 7.23 -14.79
C ALA A 98 16.50 5.76 -14.59
N SER A 99 17.07 5.11 -15.61
CA SER A 99 18.52 5.03 -15.93
C SER A 99 19.32 4.19 -14.93
N LEU A 100 19.52 2.92 -15.29
CA LEU A 100 20.57 2.02 -14.82
C LEU A 100 21.42 1.68 -16.05
N PHE A 101 22.70 1.37 -15.82
CA PHE A 101 23.76 0.93 -16.76
C PHE A 101 24.76 2.01 -17.18
N GLY A 102 25.99 1.77 -16.73
CA GLY A 102 27.18 2.59 -16.96
C GLY A 102 27.94 2.24 -18.24
N ASN A 103 28.94 3.09 -18.47
CA ASN A 103 29.78 3.18 -19.66
C ASN A 103 30.59 1.91 -19.96
N GLY A 104 30.56 1.50 -21.22
CA GLY A 104 31.57 0.67 -21.87
C GLY A 104 32.17 1.44 -23.04
N VAL A 105 33.50 1.53 -23.07
CA VAL A 105 34.31 2.20 -24.10
C VAL A 105 34.53 1.23 -25.27
N ASP A 106 34.21 1.67 -26.48
CA ASP A 106 34.47 0.93 -27.72
C ASP A 106 35.93 1.12 -28.19
N VAL A 107 36.62 0.00 -28.45
CA VAL A 107 37.86 -0.05 -29.22
C VAL A 107 37.56 -0.70 -30.57
N ASN A 108 37.84 0.06 -31.64
CA ASN A 108 37.71 -0.31 -33.04
C ASN A 108 38.59 -1.50 -33.44
N THR A 109 38.09 -2.28 -34.41
CA THR A 109 38.91 -3.08 -35.33
C THR A 109 38.31 -2.90 -36.73
N GLU A 110 39.12 -2.55 -37.74
CA GLU A 110 39.14 -3.17 -39.08
C GLU A 110 40.30 -2.59 -39.94
N GLY A 111 41.24 -3.47 -40.31
CA GLY A 111 41.60 -3.75 -41.71
C GLY A 111 42.59 -2.83 -42.50
N PRO A 112 43.35 -3.38 -43.47
CA PRO A 112 44.67 -2.85 -43.88
C PRO A 112 44.79 -2.40 -45.35
N LEU A 113 45.92 -1.76 -45.69
CA LEU A 113 46.84 -2.02 -46.83
C LEU A 113 47.34 -0.78 -47.64
N THR A 114 48.68 -0.68 -47.75
CA THR A 114 49.57 -0.19 -48.84
C THR A 114 49.65 1.29 -49.31
N SER A 115 50.87 1.83 -49.10
CA SER A 115 51.77 2.61 -49.99
C SER A 115 51.21 3.60 -51.02
N HIS A 116 51.71 4.85 -51.00
CA HIS A 116 52.65 5.40 -51.99
C HIS A 116 53.12 6.83 -51.59
N THR A 117 54.28 7.19 -52.12
CA THR A 117 55.14 8.37 -51.92
C THR A 117 54.66 9.63 -52.65
N ASP A 118 55.07 10.81 -52.14
CA ASP A 118 55.56 12.04 -52.85
C ASP A 118 55.27 13.29 -51.98
N THR A 119 56.26 13.91 -51.32
CA THR A 119 57.23 14.96 -51.75
C THR A 119 56.61 16.30 -52.22
N ALA A 120 56.76 17.35 -51.38
CA ALA A 120 57.05 18.79 -51.69
C ALA A 120 56.46 19.72 -50.59
N THR A 121 57.29 20.37 -49.76
CA THR A 121 57.53 21.86 -49.67
C THR A 121 56.25 22.72 -49.69
N GLU A 122 55.96 23.62 -48.73
CA GLU A 122 56.80 24.72 -48.24
C GLU A 122 56.10 25.51 -47.10
N THR A 123 56.91 26.21 -46.29
CA THR A 123 56.63 27.45 -45.50
C THR A 123 55.83 27.43 -44.19
N ASN A 124 56.58 27.71 -43.11
CA ASN A 124 56.34 28.64 -41.99
C ASN A 124 54.90 28.97 -41.58
N THR A 125 54.59 28.83 -40.28
CA THR A 125 54.62 29.95 -39.30
C THR A 125 54.19 29.40 -37.93
N THR A 126 55.06 29.52 -36.92
CA THR A 126 54.72 29.29 -35.51
C THR A 126 53.92 30.48 -34.98
N PRO A 127 52.91 30.25 -34.12
CA PRO A 127 52.89 31.06 -32.91
C PRO A 127 52.75 30.21 -31.64
N SER A 128 53.45 30.71 -30.64
CA SER A 128 53.48 30.29 -29.24
C SER A 128 52.08 30.17 -28.64
N VAL A 129 51.82 29.06 -27.94
CA VAL A 129 50.69 28.92 -27.01
C VAL A 129 51.23 28.35 -25.71
N GLU A 130 50.89 29.04 -24.63
CA GLU A 130 51.23 28.76 -23.22
C GLU A 130 50.71 27.38 -22.77
N PRO A 131 51.31 26.77 -21.72
CA PRO A 131 50.88 25.45 -21.26
C PRO A 131 49.51 25.57 -20.58
N VAL A 132 48.51 24.90 -21.14
CA VAL A 132 47.20 24.71 -20.49
C VAL A 132 47.41 23.75 -19.32
N GLU A 133 47.24 24.26 -18.10
CA GLU A 133 47.18 23.45 -16.89
C GLU A 133 46.01 22.48 -16.98
N ILE A 134 46.31 21.19 -17.00
CA ILE A 134 45.31 20.13 -16.88
C ILE A 134 44.76 20.21 -15.45
N PRO A 135 43.44 20.41 -15.24
CA PRO A 135 42.87 20.36 -13.90
C PRO A 135 43.06 18.96 -13.35
N VAL A 136 43.87 18.85 -12.29
CA VAL A 136 43.97 17.63 -11.48
C VAL A 136 42.57 17.34 -10.96
N ALA A 137 41.97 16.25 -11.46
CA ALA A 137 40.71 15.74 -10.96
C ALA A 137 40.84 15.53 -9.46
N MET A 138 40.06 16.27 -8.68
CA MET A 138 39.96 16.05 -7.25
C MET A 138 39.51 14.61 -7.00
N PRO A 139 40.09 13.90 -6.02
CA PRO A 139 39.67 12.54 -5.71
C PRO A 139 38.20 12.57 -5.28
N GLU A 140 37.38 11.73 -5.92
CA GLU A 140 36.02 11.44 -5.47
C GLU A 140 36.07 11.05 -3.98
N PRO A 141 35.09 11.48 -3.16
CA PRO A 141 35.07 11.15 -1.75
C PRO A 141 35.11 9.63 -1.57
N GLU A 142 36.12 9.13 -0.85
CA GLU A 142 36.32 7.71 -0.59
C GLU A 142 35.09 7.11 0.09
N GLU A 143 34.22 6.45 -0.69
CA GLU A 143 33.00 5.81 -0.18
C GLU A 143 33.37 4.68 0.81
N GLU A 144 32.65 4.58 1.93
CA GLU A 144 32.88 3.50 2.91
C GLU A 144 32.51 2.15 2.29
N GLU A 145 33.53 1.35 1.94
CA GLU A 145 33.37 -0.01 1.43
C GLU A 145 33.54 -1.06 2.54
N ILE A 146 32.67 -2.08 2.52
CA ILE A 146 32.75 -3.25 3.40
C ILE A 146 32.97 -4.50 2.54
N HIS A 147 34.04 -5.24 2.81
CA HIS A 147 34.45 -6.40 2.04
C HIS A 147 34.17 -7.68 2.83
N TYR A 148 33.41 -8.61 2.23
CA TYR A 148 33.11 -9.91 2.81
C TYR A 148 33.84 -11.01 2.05
N HIS A 149 34.80 -11.65 2.70
CA HIS A 149 35.57 -12.76 2.13
C HIS A 149 34.84 -14.08 2.37
N VAL A 150 34.35 -14.67 1.28
CA VAL A 150 33.43 -15.81 1.27
C VAL A 150 33.85 -16.84 0.22
N SER A 151 33.25 -18.03 0.31
CA SER A 151 33.41 -19.10 -0.68
C SER A 151 32.24 -19.10 -1.66
N SER A 152 32.57 -19.01 -2.96
CA SER A 152 31.64 -19.13 -4.08
C SER A 152 30.77 -20.38 -3.94
N ARG A 153 31.37 -21.53 -3.59
CA ARG A 153 30.67 -22.81 -3.46
C ARG A 153 29.59 -22.78 -2.39
N HIS A 154 29.85 -22.17 -1.24
CA HIS A 154 28.85 -22.02 -0.19
C HIS A 154 27.72 -21.06 -0.61
N LEU A 155 28.06 -19.95 -1.28
CA LEU A 155 27.04 -19.03 -1.81
C LEU A 155 26.13 -19.72 -2.83
N MET A 156 26.71 -20.40 -3.82
CA MET A 156 25.96 -21.10 -4.88
C MET A 156 25.08 -22.22 -4.33
N LEU A 157 25.54 -22.93 -3.30
CA LEU A 157 24.75 -23.96 -2.64
C LEU A 157 23.55 -23.38 -1.88
N ALA A 158 23.75 -22.26 -1.18
CA ALA A 158 22.73 -21.68 -0.32
C ALA A 158 21.72 -20.79 -1.06
N SER A 159 22.06 -20.31 -2.26
CA SER A 159 21.27 -19.33 -3.00
C SER A 159 21.25 -19.64 -4.50
N PRO A 160 20.07 -19.88 -5.08
CA PRO A 160 19.88 -19.99 -6.52
C PRO A 160 20.32 -18.73 -7.27
N TRP A 161 20.19 -17.55 -6.66
CA TRP A 161 20.67 -16.29 -7.24
C TRP A 161 22.18 -16.31 -7.42
N PHE A 162 22.93 -16.60 -6.34
CA PHE A 162 24.40 -16.67 -6.41
C PHE A 162 24.87 -17.80 -7.31
N ASN A 163 24.15 -18.93 -7.36
CA ASN A 163 24.43 -20.01 -8.30
C ASN A 163 24.42 -19.50 -9.74
N ARG A 164 23.34 -18.84 -10.16
CA ARG A 164 23.25 -18.27 -11.52
C ARG A 164 24.30 -17.19 -11.74
N ALA A 165 24.61 -16.40 -10.71
CA ALA A 165 25.54 -15.29 -10.81
C ALA A 165 26.98 -15.75 -11.08
N LEU A 166 27.39 -16.83 -10.42
CA LEU A 166 28.77 -17.31 -10.41
C LEU A 166 29.02 -18.48 -11.40
N THR A 167 27.99 -18.95 -12.10
CA THR A 167 28.10 -20.05 -13.08
C THR A 167 27.86 -19.65 -14.53
N LYS A 168 27.16 -18.54 -14.81
CA LYS A 168 26.87 -18.14 -16.19
C LYS A 168 28.05 -17.40 -16.81
N ASP A 169 28.59 -17.96 -17.89
CA ASP A 169 29.48 -17.25 -18.81
C ASP A 169 28.70 -16.09 -19.46
N GLY A 170 28.82 -14.88 -18.91
CA GLY A 170 28.16 -13.69 -19.47
C GLY A 170 27.62 -12.66 -18.48
N TRP A 171 27.76 -12.87 -17.17
CA TRP A 171 27.64 -11.76 -16.20
C TRP A 171 29.03 -11.22 -15.88
N ASN A 172 29.17 -9.89 -15.77
CA ASN A 172 30.47 -9.26 -15.44
C ASN A 172 31.05 -9.78 -14.11
N GLU A 173 30.22 -10.39 -13.25
CA GLU A 173 30.58 -11.02 -11.97
C GLU A 173 31.11 -12.47 -12.10
N SER A 174 31.01 -13.10 -13.28
CA SER A 174 31.49 -14.47 -13.53
C SER A 174 32.98 -14.52 -13.89
N GLY A 175 33.60 -13.36 -14.16
CA GLY A 175 35.03 -13.25 -14.40
C GLY A 175 35.78 -13.18 -13.09
N ARG A 176 36.75 -14.07 -12.87
CA ARG A 176 37.74 -13.88 -11.81
C ARG A 176 38.59 -12.66 -12.15
N ASP A 177 38.83 -11.81 -11.16
CA ASP A 177 39.76 -10.71 -11.30
C ASP A 177 41.15 -11.25 -11.70
N GLN A 178 41.78 -10.57 -12.65
CA GLN A 178 43.02 -11.04 -13.27
C GLN A 178 44.21 -10.98 -12.31
N THR A 179 44.14 -10.12 -11.27
CA THR A 179 45.22 -9.87 -10.33
C THR A 179 45.23 -10.87 -9.17
N ASP A 180 44.07 -11.12 -8.55
CA ASP A 180 43.96 -11.97 -7.35
C ASP A 180 43.31 -13.34 -7.62
N ARG A 181 42.78 -13.55 -8.83
CA ARG A 181 42.06 -14.76 -9.27
C ARG A 181 40.82 -15.08 -8.43
N ARG A 182 40.18 -14.07 -7.82
CA ARG A 182 38.94 -14.20 -7.04
C ARG A 182 37.75 -13.61 -7.79
N PHE A 183 36.55 -14.00 -7.40
CA PHE A 183 35.33 -13.32 -7.84
C PHE A 183 35.13 -12.03 -7.04
N HIS A 184 34.75 -10.94 -7.70
CA HIS A 184 34.41 -9.67 -7.07
C HIS A 184 32.96 -9.34 -7.41
N VAL A 185 32.10 -9.33 -6.41
CA VAL A 185 30.66 -9.10 -6.57
C VAL A 185 30.31 -7.79 -5.90
N ALA A 186 29.78 -6.84 -6.67
CA ALA A 186 29.35 -5.56 -6.14
C ALA A 186 27.95 -5.68 -5.53
N ALA A 187 27.75 -5.04 -4.38
CA ALA A 187 26.45 -4.93 -3.74
C ALA A 187 26.29 -3.50 -3.22
N GLU A 188 25.09 -2.95 -3.30
CA GLU A 188 24.80 -1.57 -2.89
C GLU A 188 23.54 -1.53 -2.01
N ASP A 189 23.46 -0.52 -1.14
CA ASP A 189 22.26 -0.19 -0.36
C ASP A 189 21.73 -1.28 0.58
N TRP A 190 22.54 -2.29 0.89
CA TRP A 190 22.20 -3.33 1.86
C TRP A 190 22.61 -2.98 3.28
N ASP A 191 21.89 -3.56 4.23
CA ASP A 191 22.25 -3.47 5.64
C ASP A 191 23.47 -4.38 5.95
N PRO A 192 24.58 -3.83 6.48
CA PRO A 192 25.81 -4.59 6.70
C PRO A 192 25.67 -5.74 7.70
N GLU A 193 24.83 -5.57 8.73
CA GLU A 193 24.61 -6.58 9.77
C GLU A 193 23.82 -7.76 9.20
N ALA A 194 22.74 -7.49 8.46
CA ALA A 194 21.93 -8.51 7.80
C ALA A 194 22.76 -9.31 6.78
N PHE A 195 23.62 -8.63 6.01
CA PHE A 195 24.58 -9.28 5.09
C PHE A 195 25.52 -10.23 5.83
N LEU A 196 26.15 -9.75 6.90
CA LEU A 196 27.09 -10.55 7.70
C LEU A 196 26.42 -11.79 8.28
N ILE A 197 25.17 -11.65 8.76
CA ILE A 197 24.38 -12.77 9.28
C ILE A 197 24.15 -13.82 8.19
N LEU A 198 23.70 -13.42 6.99
CA LEU A 198 23.46 -14.37 5.89
C LEU A 198 24.72 -15.12 5.49
N PHE A 199 25.84 -14.42 5.34
CA PHE A 199 27.10 -15.09 4.97
C PHE A 199 27.58 -16.04 6.06
N ARG A 200 27.42 -15.69 7.34
CA ARG A 200 27.71 -16.63 8.44
C ARG A 200 26.84 -17.88 8.36
N ILE A 201 25.55 -17.75 8.03
CA ILE A 201 24.63 -18.89 7.86
C ILE A 201 25.09 -19.77 6.68
N PHE A 202 25.35 -19.17 5.51
CA PHE A 202 25.77 -19.92 4.31
C PHE A 202 27.08 -20.71 4.53
N HIS A 203 27.97 -20.17 5.38
CA HIS A 203 29.26 -20.80 5.71
C HIS A 203 29.22 -21.62 7.00
N LEU A 204 28.03 -21.96 7.50
CA LEU A 204 27.83 -22.79 8.69
C LEU A 204 28.54 -22.25 9.95
N ARG A 205 28.79 -20.94 10.01
CA ARG A 205 29.35 -20.24 11.18
C ARG A 205 28.28 -19.98 12.24
N ASN A 206 27.43 -20.98 12.49
CA ASN A 206 26.21 -20.89 13.29
C ASN A 206 26.44 -20.40 14.72
N ARG A 207 27.62 -20.68 15.31
CA ARG A 207 27.98 -20.17 16.65
C ARG A 207 28.15 -18.65 16.71
N GLN A 208 28.38 -18.00 15.57
CA GLN A 208 28.52 -16.56 15.43
C GLN A 208 27.22 -15.87 15.02
N VAL A 209 26.13 -16.63 14.88
CA VAL A 209 24.80 -16.10 14.55
C VAL A 209 23.98 -16.02 15.84
N ALA A 210 23.53 -14.82 16.19
CA ALA A 210 22.74 -14.60 17.39
C ALA A 210 21.40 -15.36 17.33
N ARG A 211 20.94 -15.87 18.48
CA ARG A 211 19.63 -16.55 18.60
C ARG A 211 18.45 -15.59 18.76
N THR A 212 18.74 -14.32 18.98
CA THR A 212 17.77 -13.23 19.12
C THR A 212 18.22 -12.08 18.23
N VAL A 213 17.27 -11.50 17.51
CA VAL A 213 17.45 -10.31 16.68
C VAL A 213 16.26 -9.39 16.91
N THR A 214 16.38 -8.11 16.57
CA THR A 214 15.23 -7.20 16.56
C THR A 214 14.32 -7.51 15.37
N LEU A 215 13.05 -7.08 15.43
CA LEU A 215 12.13 -7.20 14.29
C LEU A 215 12.66 -6.48 13.05
N GLU A 216 13.34 -5.35 13.23
CA GLU A 216 13.95 -4.60 12.14
C GLU A 216 15.08 -5.37 11.46
N VAL A 217 16.01 -5.96 12.22
CA VAL A 217 17.09 -6.79 11.66
C VAL A 217 16.50 -8.00 10.94
N LEU A 218 15.46 -8.64 11.50
CA LEU A 218 14.77 -9.75 10.83
C LEU A 218 14.09 -9.31 9.52
N ALA A 219 13.49 -8.12 9.49
CA ALA A 219 12.88 -7.57 8.28
C ALA A 219 13.93 -7.23 7.21
N LYS A 220 15.10 -6.69 7.60
CA LYS A 220 16.25 -6.47 6.72
C LYS A 220 16.76 -7.80 6.14
N ILE A 221 16.95 -8.82 6.99
CA ILE A 221 17.29 -10.18 6.55
C ILE A 221 16.23 -10.70 5.57
N ALA A 222 14.94 -10.51 5.85
CA ALA A 222 13.87 -10.95 4.96
C ALA A 222 13.93 -10.29 3.56
N VAL A 223 14.35 -9.02 3.47
CA VAL A 223 14.61 -8.36 2.16
C VAL A 223 15.69 -9.10 1.39
N LEU A 224 16.81 -9.40 2.05
CA LEU A 224 17.91 -10.13 1.44
C LEU A 224 17.53 -11.57 1.06
N VAL A 225 16.73 -12.23 1.90
CA VAL A 225 16.24 -13.59 1.66
C VAL A 225 15.34 -13.66 0.43
N ASP A 226 14.45 -12.69 0.25
CA ASP A 226 13.59 -12.60 -0.93
C ASP A 226 14.43 -12.28 -2.18
N TYR A 227 15.40 -11.36 -2.08
CA TYR A 227 16.26 -10.95 -3.19
C TYR A 227 17.22 -12.05 -3.66
N TYR A 228 17.99 -12.65 -2.74
CA TYR A 228 18.95 -13.70 -3.02
C TYR A 228 18.33 -15.10 -3.08
N GLU A 229 17.01 -15.22 -2.98
CA GLU A 229 16.27 -16.49 -3.09
C GLU A 229 16.74 -17.58 -2.11
N CYS A 230 17.17 -17.20 -0.90
CA CYS A 230 17.88 -18.09 0.04
C CYS A 230 17.06 -18.51 1.28
N ALA A 231 15.73 -18.56 1.16
CA ALA A 231 14.83 -18.85 2.28
C ALA A 231 15.16 -20.18 2.97
N GLU A 232 15.40 -21.24 2.20
CA GLU A 232 15.72 -22.58 2.71
C GLU A 232 16.98 -22.59 3.59
N ALA A 233 18.04 -21.88 3.18
CA ALA A 233 19.27 -21.79 3.96
C ALA A 233 19.08 -21.07 5.31
N THR A 234 18.05 -20.22 5.42
CA THR A 234 17.79 -19.39 6.60
C THR A 234 16.66 -19.90 7.50
N GLU A 235 15.92 -20.93 7.06
CA GLU A 235 14.65 -21.38 7.67
C GLU A 235 14.78 -21.65 9.17
N LEU A 236 15.76 -22.45 9.58
CA LEU A 236 15.96 -22.82 10.99
C LEU A 236 16.25 -21.61 11.89
N PHE A 237 16.95 -20.59 11.38
CA PHE A 237 17.22 -19.37 12.14
C PHE A 237 16.00 -18.46 12.16
N ALA A 238 15.29 -18.35 11.04
CA ALA A 238 14.07 -17.58 10.93
C ALA A 238 13.02 -18.05 11.94
N ASP A 239 12.79 -19.36 12.07
CA ASP A 239 11.85 -19.93 13.04
C ASP A 239 12.22 -19.54 14.48
N VAL A 240 13.50 -19.68 14.86
CA VAL A 240 13.99 -19.31 16.20
C VAL A 240 13.80 -17.83 16.48
N TRP A 241 14.13 -16.95 15.51
CA TRP A 241 13.97 -15.51 15.67
C TRP A 241 12.51 -15.10 15.78
N ILE A 242 11.65 -15.65 14.90
CA ILE A 242 10.22 -15.40 14.89
C ILE A 242 9.60 -15.82 16.23
N ASP A 243 9.93 -16.99 16.74
CA ASP A 243 9.36 -17.49 17.99
C ASP A 243 9.84 -16.72 19.22
N ASN A 244 11.06 -16.18 19.20
CA ASN A 244 11.52 -15.28 20.26
C ASN A 244 10.81 -13.91 20.19
N LEU A 245 10.65 -13.35 18.99
CA LEU A 245 9.99 -12.05 18.80
C LEU A 245 8.49 -12.10 19.14
N LYS A 246 7.79 -13.19 18.81
CA LYS A 246 6.38 -13.41 19.17
C LYS A 246 6.11 -13.33 20.68
N LYS A 247 7.10 -13.67 21.52
CA LYS A 247 6.98 -13.65 22.99
C LYS A 247 7.06 -12.25 23.58
N VAL A 248 7.67 -11.31 22.87
CA VAL A 248 7.88 -9.95 23.37
C VAL A 248 6.62 -9.14 23.18
N THR A 249 6.27 -8.82 21.94
CA THR A 249 5.10 -7.98 21.61
C THR A 249 4.68 -8.21 20.17
N PHE A 250 3.37 -8.43 19.96
CA PHE A 250 2.75 -8.43 18.64
C PHE A 250 1.80 -7.23 18.52
N PRO A 251 1.89 -6.39 17.48
CA PRO A 251 1.08 -5.19 17.37
C PRO A 251 -0.43 -5.50 17.31
N SER A 252 -1.21 -4.79 18.11
CA SER A 252 -2.68 -4.82 18.06
C SER A 252 -3.28 -3.69 17.23
N THR A 253 -2.46 -2.74 16.77
CA THR A 253 -2.87 -1.57 15.98
C THR A 253 -1.98 -1.40 14.75
N TYR A 254 -2.46 -0.60 13.80
CA TYR A 254 -1.73 -0.30 12.59
C TYR A 254 -0.51 0.60 12.89
N CYS A 255 0.69 0.06 12.71
CA CYS A 255 1.95 0.75 12.95
C CYS A 255 3.07 0.17 12.06
N ARG A 256 4.25 0.79 12.10
CA ARG A 256 5.44 0.33 11.38
C ARG A 256 5.74 -1.15 11.63
N ASP A 257 5.75 -1.58 12.89
CA ASP A 257 6.08 -2.94 13.26
C ASP A 257 5.07 -3.96 12.71
N LEU A 258 3.79 -3.58 12.58
CA LEU A 258 2.80 -4.45 11.96
C LEU A 258 3.11 -4.68 10.48
N VAL A 259 3.55 -3.64 9.77
CA VAL A 259 3.98 -3.75 8.36
C VAL A 259 5.24 -4.62 8.23
N LEU A 260 6.19 -4.49 9.15
CA LEU A 260 7.35 -5.38 9.21
C LEU A 260 6.93 -6.84 9.44
N TRP A 261 5.97 -7.10 10.34
CA TRP A 261 5.44 -8.45 10.57
C TRP A 261 4.74 -9.03 9.35
N ILE A 262 3.96 -8.23 8.61
CA ILE A 262 3.35 -8.65 7.33
C ILE A 262 4.45 -9.05 6.33
N TRP A 263 5.51 -8.26 6.23
CA TRP A 263 6.64 -8.56 5.34
C TRP A 263 7.36 -9.86 5.74
N VAL A 264 7.83 -9.95 6.98
CA VAL A 264 8.56 -11.10 7.53
C VAL A 264 7.75 -12.38 7.38
N SER A 265 6.49 -12.38 7.82
CA SER A 265 5.62 -13.56 7.72
C SER A 265 5.34 -13.98 6.27
N SER A 266 5.30 -13.02 5.35
CA SER A 266 5.13 -13.29 3.92
C SER A 266 6.37 -13.91 3.28
N VAL A 267 7.59 -13.49 3.65
CA VAL A 267 8.84 -14.03 3.12
C VAL A 267 9.08 -15.44 3.66
N PHE A 268 8.98 -15.63 4.97
CA PHE A 268 9.20 -16.92 5.63
C PHE A 268 7.97 -17.85 5.63
N ASN A 269 6.94 -17.54 4.84
CA ASN A 269 5.76 -18.38 4.64
C ASN A 269 5.01 -18.76 5.95
N SER A 270 5.06 -17.90 6.97
CA SER A 270 4.41 -18.11 8.27
C SER A 270 2.92 -17.75 8.18
N THR A 271 2.11 -18.73 7.78
CA THR A 271 0.69 -18.51 7.41
C THR A 271 -0.16 -17.94 8.54
N ASP A 272 -0.06 -18.48 9.75
CA ASP A 272 -0.87 -17.99 10.88
C ASP A 272 -0.47 -16.59 11.30
N LEU A 273 0.83 -16.29 11.26
CA LEU A 273 1.36 -14.97 11.61
C LEU A 273 0.95 -13.92 10.58
N PHE A 274 1.03 -14.26 9.30
CA PHE A 274 0.59 -13.40 8.21
C PHE A 274 -0.92 -13.14 8.29
N ARG A 275 -1.73 -14.20 8.49
CA ARG A 275 -3.18 -14.06 8.67
C ARG A 275 -3.50 -13.16 9.86
N LYS A 276 -2.83 -13.34 11.00
CA LYS A 276 -3.01 -12.50 12.18
C LYS A 276 -2.64 -11.03 11.91
N ALA A 277 -1.47 -10.78 11.31
CA ALA A 277 -0.98 -9.42 11.06
C ALA A 277 -1.86 -8.67 10.05
N THR A 278 -2.27 -9.35 8.98
CA THR A 278 -3.18 -8.77 7.99
C THR A 278 -4.58 -8.52 8.53
N ALA A 279 -5.11 -9.40 9.39
CA ALA A 279 -6.38 -9.16 10.08
C ALA A 279 -6.32 -7.90 10.95
N THR A 280 -5.24 -7.70 11.71
CA THR A 280 -5.05 -6.47 12.48
C THR A 280 -4.99 -5.24 11.58
N ALA A 281 -4.28 -5.31 10.45
CA ALA A 281 -4.19 -4.20 9.51
C ALA A 281 -5.54 -3.87 8.86
N ILE A 282 -6.33 -4.88 8.48
CA ILE A 282 -7.70 -4.71 7.95
C ILE A 282 -8.59 -4.00 8.95
N LYS A 283 -8.49 -4.36 10.24
CA LYS A 283 -9.33 -3.79 11.31
C LYS A 283 -8.96 -2.36 11.67
N THR A 284 -7.67 -2.10 11.80
CA THR A 284 -7.16 -0.89 12.48
C THR A 284 -6.56 0.15 11.55
N SER A 285 -6.32 -0.17 10.27
CA SER A 285 -5.73 0.79 9.33
C SER A 285 -6.77 1.85 8.93
N PRO A 286 -6.48 3.15 9.14
CA PRO A 286 -7.37 4.23 8.71
C PRO A 286 -7.18 4.60 7.22
N GLU A 287 -6.21 3.98 6.56
CA GLU A 287 -5.80 4.30 5.19
C GLU A 287 -5.32 3.04 4.45
N SER A 288 -4.88 3.24 3.21
CA SER A 288 -4.25 2.17 2.43
C SER A 288 -2.95 1.72 3.09
N LEU A 289 -2.71 0.41 3.12
CA LEU A 289 -1.47 -0.14 3.68
C LEU A 289 -0.23 0.50 3.04
N ARG A 290 0.57 1.17 3.87
CA ARG A 290 1.87 1.73 3.48
C ARG A 290 2.88 0.61 3.24
N THR A 291 3.66 0.79 2.18
CA THR A 291 4.71 -0.15 1.80
C THR A 291 6.02 0.15 2.49
N ILE A 292 6.20 1.39 2.99
CA ILE A 292 7.40 1.87 3.72
C ILE A 292 8.72 1.46 3.05
N GLY A 293 8.79 1.51 1.71
CA GLY A 293 10.00 1.12 0.97
C GLY A 293 10.31 -0.39 0.96
N LEU A 294 9.46 -1.23 1.56
CA LEU A 294 9.60 -2.67 1.50
C LEU A 294 9.05 -3.22 0.18
N PRO A 295 9.60 -4.33 -0.34
CA PRO A 295 9.09 -5.02 -1.53
C PRO A 295 7.74 -5.72 -1.33
N ILE A 296 6.88 -5.20 -0.45
CA ILE A 296 5.52 -5.71 -0.24
C ILE A 296 4.69 -5.54 -1.53
N THR A 297 5.01 -4.54 -2.36
CA THR A 297 4.37 -4.27 -3.65
C THR A 297 4.71 -5.28 -4.74
N THR A 298 5.88 -5.94 -4.70
CA THR A 298 6.23 -6.97 -5.69
C THR A 298 5.35 -8.21 -5.52
N LYS A 299 4.79 -8.39 -4.32
CA LYS A 299 3.62 -9.23 -4.04
C LYS A 299 2.34 -8.41 -4.25
N VAL A 300 2.13 -7.90 -5.47
CA VAL A 300 1.00 -7.02 -5.88
C VAL A 300 -0.35 -7.45 -5.31
N SER A 301 -0.55 -8.76 -5.09
CA SER A 301 -1.69 -9.32 -4.38
C SER A 301 -1.90 -8.79 -2.96
N THR A 302 -0.87 -8.75 -2.11
CA THR A 302 -1.05 -8.62 -0.66
C THR A 302 -1.58 -7.25 -0.25
N THR A 303 -0.97 -6.17 -0.72
CA THR A 303 -1.45 -4.80 -0.39
C THR A 303 -2.85 -4.56 -0.95
N TYR A 304 -3.10 -5.03 -2.16
CA TYR A 304 -4.42 -4.93 -2.81
C TYR A 304 -5.48 -5.74 -2.05
N GLU A 305 -5.20 -7.00 -1.72
CA GLU A 305 -6.08 -7.89 -0.96
C GLU A 305 -6.42 -7.31 0.42
N ILE A 306 -5.42 -6.82 1.16
CA ILE A 306 -5.64 -6.19 2.48
C ILE A 306 -6.54 -4.97 2.35
N ASN A 307 -6.30 -4.09 1.37
CA ASN A 307 -7.12 -2.89 1.18
C ASN A 307 -8.52 -3.24 0.67
N LEU A 308 -8.67 -4.27 -0.15
CA LEU A 308 -9.95 -4.76 -0.65
C LEU A 308 -10.81 -5.30 0.51
N GLU A 309 -10.24 -6.16 1.36
CA GLU A 309 -10.92 -6.69 2.54
C GLU A 309 -11.28 -5.58 3.53
N ARG A 310 -10.38 -4.60 3.74
CA ARG A 310 -10.66 -3.40 4.55
C ARG A 310 -11.85 -2.62 4.02
N HIS A 311 -11.88 -2.34 2.71
CA HIS A 311 -13.00 -1.63 2.10
C HIS A 311 -14.31 -2.41 2.23
N ALA A 312 -14.28 -3.73 2.01
CA ALA A 312 -15.45 -4.59 2.13
C ALA A 312 -16.00 -4.59 3.57
N ALA A 313 -15.13 -4.70 4.57
CA ALA A 313 -15.50 -4.71 5.99
C ALA A 313 -16.17 -3.39 6.42
N ILE A 314 -15.60 -2.24 6.04
CA ILE A 314 -16.16 -0.92 6.35
C ILE A 314 -17.49 -0.71 5.59
N GLU A 315 -17.54 -1.10 4.32
CA GLU A 315 -18.75 -0.99 3.51
C GLU A 315 -19.90 -1.84 4.08
N GLU A 316 -19.62 -3.04 4.62
CA GLU A 316 -20.64 -3.89 5.24
C GLU A 316 -21.25 -3.25 6.50
N LEU A 317 -20.45 -2.58 7.34
CA LEU A 317 -20.95 -1.80 8.47
C LEU A 317 -21.88 -0.67 8.02
N ILE A 318 -21.41 0.16 7.07
CA ILE A 318 -22.17 1.31 6.56
C ILE A 318 -23.45 0.83 5.90
N LYS A 319 -23.36 -0.19 5.03
CA LYS A 319 -24.52 -0.80 4.38
C LYS A 319 -25.50 -1.37 5.40
N GLY A 320 -25.02 -2.01 6.46
CA GLY A 320 -25.86 -2.50 7.55
C GLY A 320 -26.71 -1.41 8.19
N LEU A 321 -26.13 -0.23 8.46
CA LEU A 321 -26.87 0.92 8.99
C LEU A 321 -27.89 1.48 7.99
N HIS A 322 -27.51 1.62 6.71
CA HIS A 322 -28.43 2.10 5.68
C HIS A 322 -29.60 1.13 5.48
N ASN A 323 -29.37 -0.19 5.56
CA ASN A 323 -30.43 -1.19 5.54
C ASN A 323 -31.39 -1.06 6.75
N LEU A 324 -30.89 -0.65 7.93
CA LEU A 324 -31.75 -0.36 9.09
C LEU A 324 -32.62 0.88 8.84
N LEU A 325 -32.09 1.93 8.21
CA LEU A 325 -32.92 3.08 7.79
C LEU A 325 -34.05 2.62 6.86
N ASP A 326 -33.74 1.81 5.85
CA ASP A 326 -34.75 1.27 4.93
C ASP A 326 -35.77 0.39 5.65
N LYS A 327 -35.31 -0.46 6.59
CA LYS A 327 -36.19 -1.31 7.41
C LYS A 327 -37.19 -0.48 8.21
N TYR A 328 -36.76 0.57 8.90
CA TYR A 328 -37.64 1.39 9.74
C TYR A 328 -38.51 2.35 8.93
N ARG A 329 -38.08 2.70 7.70
CA ARG A 329 -38.86 3.51 6.75
C ARG A 329 -39.95 2.71 6.04
N SER A 330 -39.79 1.40 5.92
CA SER A 330 -40.71 0.54 5.21
C SER A 330 -42.13 0.62 5.76
N VAL A 331 -43.11 0.67 4.86
CA VAL A 331 -44.54 0.58 5.19
C VAL A 331 -44.88 -0.76 5.83
N ASP A 332 -44.10 -1.80 5.49
CA ASP A 332 -44.27 -3.17 5.98
C ASP A 332 -43.53 -3.43 7.30
N TYR A 333 -42.91 -2.41 7.90
CA TYR A 333 -42.27 -2.57 9.20
C TYR A 333 -43.31 -2.99 10.25
N SER A 334 -43.02 -4.09 10.96
CA SER A 334 -43.81 -4.56 12.09
C SER A 334 -42.99 -4.46 13.38
N CYS A 335 -43.53 -3.79 14.38
CA CYS A 335 -42.87 -3.65 15.67
C CYS A 335 -42.80 -5.01 16.39
N PRO A 336 -41.58 -5.48 16.76
CA PRO A 336 -41.41 -6.77 17.45
C PRO A 336 -42.16 -6.86 18.78
N SER A 337 -42.27 -5.76 19.53
CA SER A 337 -42.94 -5.75 20.83
C SER A 337 -44.47 -5.77 20.71
N ASN A 338 -45.03 -5.07 19.72
CA ASN A 338 -46.47 -5.03 19.45
C ASN A 338 -46.75 -4.43 18.06
N SER A 339 -47.36 -5.20 17.17
CA SER A 339 -47.69 -4.78 15.80
C SER A 339 -48.60 -3.54 15.74
N ALA A 340 -49.40 -3.27 16.78
CA ALA A 340 -50.24 -2.06 16.85
C ALA A 340 -49.40 -0.76 16.92
N HIS A 341 -48.14 -0.83 17.33
CA HIS A 341 -47.24 0.32 17.47
C HIS A 341 -46.25 0.46 16.31
N SER A 342 -46.43 -0.30 15.23
CA SER A 342 -45.48 -0.37 14.11
C SER A 342 -45.15 0.99 13.51
N PHE A 343 -46.16 1.83 13.23
CA PHE A 343 -45.95 3.17 12.68
C PHE A 343 -45.10 4.05 13.61
N SER A 344 -45.46 4.14 14.90
CA SER A 344 -44.76 4.98 15.88
C SER A 344 -43.36 4.45 16.17
N CYS A 345 -43.22 3.14 16.37
CA CYS A 345 -41.95 2.49 16.63
C CYS A 345 -40.97 2.70 15.46
N GLY A 346 -41.41 2.41 14.22
CA GLY A 346 -40.60 2.62 13.01
C GLY A 346 -40.20 4.07 12.84
N SER A 347 -41.13 5.01 13.00
CA SER A 347 -40.87 6.46 12.89
C SER A 347 -39.86 6.95 13.92
N ILE A 348 -39.97 6.51 15.18
CA ILE A 348 -39.09 6.91 16.28
C ILE A 348 -37.68 6.33 16.09
N LEU A 349 -37.58 5.03 15.77
CA LEU A 349 -36.28 4.38 15.52
C LEU A 349 -35.59 4.95 14.27
N LEU A 350 -36.34 5.20 13.19
CA LEU A 350 -35.84 5.86 11.99
C LEU A 350 -35.29 7.25 12.30
N GLY A 351 -36.05 8.08 13.02
CA GLY A 351 -35.64 9.43 13.39
C GLY A 351 -34.39 9.44 14.28
N ALA A 352 -34.31 8.54 15.26
CA ALA A 352 -33.14 8.40 16.12
C ALA A 352 -31.90 7.95 15.32
N LEU A 353 -32.03 6.89 14.52
CA LEU A 353 -30.93 6.37 13.71
C LEU A 353 -30.44 7.40 12.68
N THR A 354 -31.36 8.10 12.02
CA THR A 354 -31.01 9.16 11.05
C THR A 354 -30.17 10.25 11.71
N ARG A 355 -30.59 10.75 12.89
CA ARG A 355 -29.88 11.82 13.62
C ARG A 355 -28.50 11.37 14.08
N GLU A 356 -28.38 10.15 14.58
CA GLU A 356 -27.10 9.63 15.08
C GLU A 356 -26.14 9.29 13.93
N MET A 357 -26.63 8.76 12.80
CA MET A 357 -25.79 8.54 11.62
C MET A 357 -25.30 9.86 11.00
N ASP A 358 -26.12 10.92 11.03
CA ASP A 358 -25.70 12.27 10.62
C ASP A 358 -24.61 12.83 11.55
N ARG A 359 -24.82 12.71 12.88
CA ARG A 359 -23.82 13.07 13.90
C ARG A 359 -22.46 12.38 13.67
N LEU A 360 -22.48 11.12 13.23
CA LEU A 360 -21.27 10.32 12.97
C LEU A 360 -20.70 10.51 11.56
N SER A 361 -21.31 11.35 10.71
CA SER A 361 -20.92 11.55 9.31
C SER A 361 -20.98 10.27 8.46
N LEU A 362 -21.93 9.36 8.76
CA LEU A 362 -22.17 8.10 8.03
C LEU A 362 -23.42 8.15 7.14
N LEU A 363 -24.24 9.19 7.29
CA LEU A 363 -25.50 9.36 6.56
C LEU A 363 -25.28 9.98 5.17
N MET A 364 -24.90 11.26 5.10
CA MET A 364 -24.74 12.01 3.84
C MET A 364 -23.57 13.01 3.89
N PRO A 365 -22.66 13.03 2.89
CA PRO A 365 -22.54 12.00 1.85
C PRO A 365 -22.14 10.67 2.47
N ARG A 366 -22.73 9.57 1.99
CA ARG A 366 -22.34 8.23 2.42
C ARG A 366 -20.84 8.02 2.14
N PRO A 367 -20.03 7.64 3.13
CA PRO A 367 -18.62 7.35 2.91
C PRO A 367 -18.45 6.27 1.84
N ARG A 368 -17.40 6.38 1.03
CA ARG A 368 -17.07 5.42 -0.03
C ARG A 368 -15.59 5.09 0.02
N ALA A 369 -15.23 3.96 -0.59
CA ALA A 369 -13.82 3.60 -0.82
C ALA A 369 -13.08 4.79 -1.46
N PRO A 370 -11.87 5.13 -0.99
CA PRO A 370 -11.00 4.31 -0.12
C PRO A 370 -11.18 4.51 1.40
N PHE A 371 -12.27 5.14 1.86
CA PHE A 371 -12.56 5.34 3.29
C PHE A 371 -11.39 5.95 4.07
N LEU A 372 -10.85 7.07 3.58
CA LEU A 372 -9.72 7.76 4.22
C LEU A 372 -10.11 8.21 5.63
N ASN A 373 -9.20 7.97 6.60
CA ASN A 373 -9.37 8.29 8.01
C ASN A 373 -10.51 7.50 8.71
N LEU A 374 -10.89 6.36 8.16
CA LEU A 374 -11.84 5.43 8.78
C LEU A 374 -11.22 4.04 8.80
N SER A 375 -10.98 3.52 10.00
CA SER A 375 -10.73 2.10 10.20
C SER A 375 -12.03 1.37 10.55
N PHE A 376 -12.04 0.05 10.40
CA PHE A 376 -13.19 -0.78 10.77
C PHE A 376 -13.48 -0.67 12.28
N ASP A 377 -12.43 -0.70 13.11
CA ASP A 377 -12.57 -0.60 14.56
C ASP A 377 -13.11 0.79 14.96
N ASP A 378 -12.61 1.88 14.35
CA ASP A 378 -13.14 3.23 14.61
C ASP A 378 -14.62 3.35 14.29
N VAL A 379 -15.06 2.73 13.18
CA VAL A 379 -16.46 2.74 12.76
C VAL A 379 -17.30 1.89 13.72
N CYS A 380 -16.83 0.72 14.14
CA CYS A 380 -17.49 -0.08 15.17
C CYS A 380 -17.68 0.71 16.47
N GLU A 381 -16.61 1.31 16.99
CA GLU A 381 -16.66 2.12 18.21
C GLU A 381 -17.66 3.28 18.08
N LYS A 382 -17.61 4.02 16.96
CA LYS A 382 -18.56 5.11 16.68
C LYS A 382 -20.00 4.62 16.67
N ILE A 383 -20.28 3.53 15.97
CA ILE A 383 -21.63 2.97 15.82
C ILE A 383 -22.18 2.46 17.15
N LEU A 384 -21.34 1.88 18.01
CA LEU A 384 -21.72 1.44 19.35
C LEU A 384 -22.07 2.63 20.28
N THR A 385 -21.73 3.86 19.93
CA THR A 385 -22.17 5.07 20.67
C THR A 385 -23.54 5.61 20.25
N ILE A 386 -24.20 5.02 19.25
CA ILE A 386 -25.52 5.46 18.79
C ILE A 386 -26.53 5.33 19.93
N LYS A 387 -27.23 6.42 20.22
CA LYS A 387 -28.22 6.46 21.31
C LYS A 387 -29.55 5.87 20.88
N SER A 388 -30.08 4.96 21.67
CA SER A 388 -31.46 4.49 21.52
C SER A 388 -32.46 5.48 22.15
N PRO A 389 -33.61 5.75 21.50
CA PRO A 389 -34.64 6.61 22.06
C PRO A 389 -35.39 5.90 23.20
N GLU A 390 -35.78 6.65 24.22
CA GLU A 390 -36.70 6.21 25.27
C GLU A 390 -38.06 6.87 25.06
N TRP A 391 -39.12 6.07 24.97
CA TRP A 391 -40.47 6.57 24.80
C TRP A 391 -41.50 5.65 25.45
N TYR A 392 -42.66 6.21 25.74
CA TYR A 392 -43.70 5.57 26.55
C TYR A 392 -44.97 5.40 25.76
N ILE A 393 -45.65 4.29 25.97
CA ILE A 393 -46.95 4.00 25.39
C ILE A 393 -48.03 4.47 26.37
N HIS A 394 -49.08 5.10 25.85
CA HIS A 394 -50.28 5.38 26.63
C HIS A 394 -51.07 4.09 26.85
N GLY A 395 -51.22 3.68 28.11
CA GLY A 395 -52.14 2.61 28.48
C GLY A 395 -53.58 3.04 28.25
N SER A 396 -54.44 2.11 27.83
CA SER A 396 -55.86 2.32 27.58
C SER A 396 -56.71 2.52 28.85
N SER A 397 -56.10 2.51 30.04
CA SER A 397 -56.77 2.71 31.34
C SER A 397 -55.94 3.62 32.24
N SER A 398 -56.59 4.60 32.86
CA SER A 398 -55.97 5.60 33.76
C SER A 398 -55.36 5.01 35.04
N HIS A 399 -55.53 3.71 35.29
CA HIS A 399 -55.06 3.02 36.49
C HIS A 399 -53.82 2.15 36.27
N TYR A 400 -53.37 1.94 35.03
CA TYR A 400 -52.14 1.20 34.73
C TYR A 400 -51.11 2.15 34.11
N GLY A 401 -49.94 2.23 34.73
CA GLY A 401 -48.90 3.21 34.42
C GLY A 401 -48.41 3.19 32.97
N HIS A 402 -47.74 4.28 32.59
CA HIS A 402 -47.07 4.41 31.30
C HIS A 402 -45.98 3.33 31.15
N GLY A 403 -46.22 2.36 30.25
CA GLY A 403 -45.25 1.34 29.92
C GLY A 403 -44.18 1.92 28.99
N ARG A 404 -42.90 1.81 29.38
CA ARG A 404 -41.77 2.10 28.49
C ARG A 404 -41.81 1.13 27.30
N HIS A 405 -41.70 1.65 26.08
CA HIS A 405 -41.59 0.79 24.90
C HIS A 405 -40.24 0.07 24.90
N SER A 406 -40.24 -1.23 24.60
CA SER A 406 -39.04 -2.07 24.74
C SER A 406 -38.13 -2.11 23.52
N CYS A 407 -38.58 -1.71 22.31
CA CYS A 407 -37.68 -1.70 21.15
C CYS A 407 -36.59 -0.63 21.28
N THR A 408 -35.34 -1.06 21.09
CA THR A 408 -34.16 -0.19 21.05
C THR A 408 -33.40 -0.35 19.74
N LEU A 409 -32.47 0.58 19.47
CA LEU A 409 -31.52 0.41 18.37
C LEU A 409 -30.37 -0.55 18.73
N ASP A 410 -30.12 -0.79 20.01
CA ASP A 410 -28.93 -1.48 20.51
C ASP A 410 -28.80 -2.90 19.94
N GLU A 411 -29.86 -3.70 19.97
CA GLU A 411 -29.84 -5.06 19.42
C GLU A 411 -29.58 -5.08 17.92
N ALA A 412 -30.20 -4.16 17.18
CA ALA A 412 -30.04 -4.06 15.73
C ALA A 412 -28.62 -3.60 15.35
N ILE A 413 -28.06 -2.66 16.10
CA ILE A 413 -26.69 -2.16 15.90
C ILE A 413 -25.67 -3.24 16.24
N ASN A 414 -25.81 -3.91 17.38
CA ASN A 414 -24.93 -5.00 17.75
C ASN A 414 -24.97 -6.12 16.69
N ALA A 415 -26.15 -6.43 16.14
CA ALA A 415 -26.26 -7.39 15.05
C ALA A 415 -25.53 -6.96 13.76
N VAL A 416 -25.49 -5.65 13.45
CA VAL A 416 -24.70 -5.13 12.32
C VAL A 416 -23.20 -5.29 12.59
N VAL A 417 -22.74 -4.91 13.78
CA VAL A 417 -21.33 -5.02 14.19
C VAL A 417 -20.88 -6.49 14.22
N SER A 418 -21.67 -7.38 14.82
CA SER A 418 -21.35 -8.81 14.88
C SER A 418 -21.26 -9.42 13.48
N ARG A 419 -22.23 -9.16 12.61
CA ARG A 419 -22.22 -9.67 11.23
C ARG A 419 -21.01 -9.20 10.44
N ALA A 420 -20.68 -7.91 10.55
CA ALA A 420 -19.51 -7.36 9.88
C ALA A 420 -18.21 -7.90 10.50
N GLY A 421 -18.16 -8.11 11.82
CA GLY A 421 -17.00 -8.66 12.52
C GLY A 421 -16.69 -10.11 12.13
N GLU A 422 -17.70 -10.93 11.85
CA GLU A 422 -17.56 -12.31 11.40
C GLU A 422 -16.92 -12.42 10.00
N THR A 423 -17.10 -11.41 9.14
CA THR A 423 -16.52 -11.38 7.80
C THR A 423 -15.07 -10.91 7.77
N VAL A 424 -14.59 -10.24 8.83
CA VAL A 424 -13.21 -9.73 8.89
C VAL A 424 -12.22 -10.83 9.26
N ALA A 425 -11.62 -11.42 8.23
CA ALA A 425 -10.53 -12.38 8.36
C ALA A 425 -9.23 -11.85 7.73
N GLY A 426 -8.10 -12.40 8.20
CA GLY A 426 -6.80 -12.13 7.58
C GLY A 426 -6.64 -12.82 6.23
N VAL A 427 -5.76 -12.27 5.39
CA VAL A 427 -5.51 -12.77 4.04
C VAL A 427 -4.69 -14.06 4.08
N ASN A 428 -4.95 -14.98 3.15
CA ASN A 428 -4.17 -16.22 3.01
C ASN A 428 -2.94 -16.04 2.13
N ILE A 429 -1.78 -16.56 2.57
CA ILE A 429 -0.53 -16.48 1.80
C ILE A 429 -0.66 -17.14 0.40
N SER A 430 -1.44 -18.20 0.26
CA SER A 430 -1.53 -19.01 -0.98
C SER A 430 -2.27 -18.33 -2.14
N GLN A 431 -3.18 -17.40 -1.87
CA GLN A 431 -3.87 -16.62 -2.90
C GLN A 431 -2.92 -15.65 -3.60
N SER A 432 -1.95 -15.09 -2.85
CA SER A 432 -0.90 -14.21 -3.41
C SER A 432 0.09 -14.91 -4.35
N LYS A 433 0.31 -16.23 -4.18
CA LYS A 433 1.26 -17.02 -4.98
C LYS A 433 0.69 -17.52 -6.31
N LYS A 434 -0.63 -17.68 -6.44
CA LYS A 434 -1.28 -18.16 -7.68
C LYS A 434 -1.12 -17.18 -8.85
N SER A 435 -1.06 -15.87 -8.56
CA SER A 435 -0.77 -14.83 -9.57
C SER A 435 0.66 -14.95 -10.14
N LYS A 436 1.63 -15.46 -9.35
CA LYS A 436 3.03 -15.64 -9.78
C LYS A 436 3.18 -16.70 -10.86
N LYS A 437 2.50 -17.85 -10.73
CA LYS A 437 2.64 -18.97 -11.70
C LYS A 437 2.09 -18.58 -13.08
N SER A 438 0.91 -17.96 -13.11
CA SER A 438 0.27 -17.49 -14.35
C SER A 438 1.05 -16.37 -15.06
N LYS A 439 1.68 -15.43 -14.33
CA LYS A 439 2.53 -14.39 -14.94
C LYS A 439 3.89 -14.90 -15.42
N LYS A 440 4.55 -15.79 -14.66
CA LYS A 440 5.83 -16.40 -15.09
C LYS A 440 5.64 -17.29 -16.33
N GLU A 441 4.53 -18.01 -16.41
CA GLU A 441 4.16 -18.79 -17.61
C GLU A 441 3.92 -17.88 -18.82
N LYS A 442 3.16 -16.79 -18.69
CA LYS A 442 2.91 -15.85 -19.80
C LYS A 442 4.16 -15.10 -20.30
N ILE A 443 5.08 -14.75 -19.40
CA ILE A 443 6.35 -14.09 -19.78
C ILE A 443 7.30 -15.09 -20.46
N SER A 444 7.36 -16.33 -19.96
CA SER A 444 8.11 -17.44 -20.59
C SER A 444 7.57 -17.79 -21.98
N GLU A 445 6.25 -17.70 -22.17
CA GLU A 445 5.59 -17.94 -23.47
C GLU A 445 5.90 -16.83 -24.47
N MET A 446 5.91 -15.56 -24.06
CA MET A 446 6.28 -14.43 -24.94
C MET A 446 7.78 -14.39 -25.29
N GLN A 447 8.64 -14.91 -24.42
CA GLN A 447 10.09 -14.99 -24.67
C GLN A 447 10.51 -16.20 -25.53
N ARG A 448 9.59 -17.12 -25.86
CA ARG A 448 9.83 -18.23 -26.81
C ARG A 448 9.46 -17.88 -28.26
N PHE A 449 8.86 -16.71 -28.49
CA PHE A 449 8.45 -16.23 -29.82
C PHE A 449 9.22 -14.98 -30.30
N ARG A 450 10.36 -14.68 -29.68
CA ARG A 450 11.40 -13.79 -30.20
C ARG A 450 12.70 -14.58 -30.27
#